data_AF-A0AAU7WZQ3-F1
#
_entry.id   AF-A0AAU7WZQ3-F1
#
_cell.length_a   1.000
_cell.length_b   1.000
_cell.length_c   1.000
_cell.angle_alpha   90.00
_cell.angle_beta   90.00
_cell.angle_gamma   90.00
#
_symmetry.space_group_name_H-M   'P 1'
#
loop_
_entity.id
_entity.type
_entity.pdbx_description
1 polymer ?
#
loop_
_entity_poly.entity_id
_entity_poly.type
_entity_poly.pdbx_seq_one_letter_code
_entity_poly.pdbx_strand_id
1 'polypeptide(L)'
;MSKARPFIDTFRDIEAGGLLDELSEAQHRLIDAIRLSGKGGKLVIELNYKPDGRGQMNIKADVKVKEPTLSRGTSLFFLTPEGNLTRRDPRQQDLPLRPVLDEESPANLRNVSQ
;
A
#
# COMPACT_ATOMS: atom_id res chain seq x y z
N MET A 1 20.72 -24.91 -34.08
CA MET A 1 20.04 -24.34 -32.89
C MET A 1 18.56 -24.27 -33.20
N SER A 2 17.72 -25.03 -32.47
CA SER A 2 16.27 -24.90 -32.62
C SER A 2 15.88 -23.48 -32.23
N LYS A 3 15.30 -22.72 -33.16
CA LYS A 3 14.89 -21.34 -32.92
C LYS A 3 13.63 -21.41 -32.06
N ALA A 4 13.82 -21.35 -30.75
CA ALA A 4 12.71 -21.29 -29.81
C ALA A 4 11.76 -20.17 -30.25
N ARG A 5 10.45 -20.46 -30.27
CA ARG A 5 9.45 -19.45 -30.59
C ARG A 5 9.63 -18.26 -29.65
N PRO A 6 9.65 -17.02 -30.16
CA PRO A 6 9.64 -15.85 -29.31
C PRO A 6 8.49 -15.93 -28.31
N PHE A 7 8.80 -15.75 -27.03
CA PHE A 7 7.82 -15.84 -25.95
C PHE A 7 6.62 -14.90 -26.17
N ILE A 8 6.86 -13.73 -26.78
CA ILE A 8 5.82 -12.75 -27.08
C ILE A 8 4.76 -13.28 -28.05
N ASP A 9 5.12 -14.18 -28.96
CA ASP A 9 4.17 -14.77 -29.89
C ASP A 9 3.23 -15.73 -29.16
N THR A 10 3.77 -16.55 -28.25
CA THR A 10 2.95 -17.39 -27.37
C THR A 10 2.09 -16.54 -26.45
N PHE A 11 2.62 -15.44 -25.92
CA PHE A 11 1.89 -14.54 -25.03
C PHE A 11 0.73 -13.82 -25.74
N ARG A 12 0.88 -13.51 -27.03
CA ARG A 12 -0.20 -13.00 -27.90
C ARG A 12 -1.26 -14.05 -28.19
N ASP A 13 -0.89 -15.32 -28.25
CA ASP A 13 -1.85 -16.42 -28.48
C ASP A 13 -2.64 -16.78 -27.21
N ILE A 14 -2.15 -16.44 -26.01
CA ILE A 14 -2.88 -16.65 -24.75
C ILE A 14 -4.19 -15.85 -24.80
N GLU A 15 -5.30 -16.53 -24.49
CA GLU A 15 -6.66 -15.96 -24.51
C GLU A 15 -7.03 -15.29 -25.85
N ALA A 16 -6.50 -15.82 -26.96
CA ALA A 16 -6.74 -15.31 -28.31
C ALA A 16 -6.38 -13.83 -28.50
N GLY A 17 -5.44 -13.31 -27.72
CA GLY A 17 -4.96 -11.93 -27.78
C GLY A 17 -5.63 -10.97 -26.78
N GLY A 18 -6.70 -11.37 -26.11
CA GLY A 18 -7.42 -10.51 -25.16
C GLY A 18 -6.58 -10.08 -23.95
N LEU A 19 -5.64 -10.94 -23.52
CA LEU A 19 -4.75 -10.66 -22.39
C LEU A 19 -3.87 -9.41 -22.60
N LEU A 20 -3.44 -9.16 -23.84
CA LEU A 20 -2.58 -8.00 -24.16
C LEU A 20 -3.35 -6.69 -24.04
N ASP A 21 -4.62 -6.69 -24.44
CA ASP A 21 -5.49 -5.52 -24.34
C ASP A 21 -5.78 -5.21 -22.86
N GLU A 22 -6.09 -6.24 -22.06
CA GLU A 22 -6.30 -6.10 -20.62
C GLU A 22 -5.05 -5.54 -19.92
N LEU A 23 -3.87 -6.05 -20.26
CA LEU A 23 -2.60 -5.57 -19.71
C LEU A 23 -2.30 -4.12 -20.10
N SER A 24 -2.63 -3.74 -21.34
CA SER A 24 -2.44 -2.37 -21.83
C SER A 24 -3.33 -1.38 -21.09
N GLU A 25 -4.57 -1.78 -20.81
CA GLU A 25 -5.52 -0.97 -20.03
C GLU A 25 -5.11 -0.90 -18.55
N ALA A 26 -4.74 -2.03 -17.95
CA ALA A 26 -4.24 -2.11 -16.58
C ALA A 26 -2.97 -1.26 -16.38
N GLN A 27 -2.07 -1.25 -17.36
CA GLN A 27 -0.87 -0.43 -17.34
C GLN A 27 -1.21 1.06 -17.37
N HIS A 28 -2.13 1.48 -18.25
CA HIS A 28 -2.56 2.88 -18.30
C HIS A 28 -3.18 3.32 -16.97
N ARG A 29 -4.11 2.53 -16.43
CA ARG A 29 -4.74 2.80 -15.12
C ARG A 29 -3.71 2.90 -13.99
N LEU A 30 -2.72 2.01 -13.98
CA LEU A 30 -1.67 2.01 -12.98
C LEU A 30 -0.80 3.27 -13.06
N ILE A 31 -0.40 3.69 -14.27
CA ILE A 31 0.42 4.88 -14.49
C ILE A 31 -0.35 6.13 -14.05
N ASP A 32 -1.63 6.24 -14.40
CA ASP A 32 -2.46 7.38 -14.00
C ASP A 32 -2.61 7.43 -12.48
N ALA A 33 -2.87 6.29 -11.83
CA ALA A 33 -2.95 6.22 -10.38
C ALA A 33 -1.61 6.57 -9.69
N ILE A 34 -0.47 6.17 -10.26
CA ILE A 34 0.86 6.57 -9.75
C ILE A 34 1.05 8.10 -9.88
N ARG A 35 0.67 8.69 -11.01
CA ARG A 35 0.76 10.15 -11.23
C ARG A 35 -0.09 10.94 -10.24
N LEU A 36 -1.31 10.46 -9.96
CA LEU A 36 -2.24 11.08 -9.01
C LEU A 36 -1.81 10.91 -7.55
N SER A 37 -1.29 9.74 -7.18
CA SER A 37 -0.96 9.38 -5.79
C SER A 37 0.47 9.78 -5.39
N GLY A 38 1.38 9.91 -6.37
CA GLY A 38 2.82 10.10 -6.14
C GLY A 38 3.52 8.89 -5.51
N LYS A 39 2.82 7.75 -5.39
CA LYS A 39 3.29 6.52 -4.76
C LYS A 39 3.45 5.41 -5.80
N GLY A 40 4.43 4.54 -5.59
CA GLY A 40 4.70 3.42 -6.49
C GLY A 40 3.53 2.45 -6.58
N GLY A 41 3.26 1.96 -7.79
CA GLY A 41 2.29 0.90 -8.09
C GLY A 41 2.98 -0.38 -8.53
N LYS A 42 2.26 -1.52 -8.52
CA LYS A 42 2.80 -2.82 -8.94
C LYS A 42 1.82 -3.57 -9.83
N LEU A 43 2.29 -3.99 -11.01
CA LEU A 43 1.58 -4.92 -11.89
C LEU A 43 2.24 -6.31 -11.78
N VAL A 44 1.44 -7.36 -11.58
CA VAL A 44 1.91 -8.75 -11.51
C VAL A 44 1.14 -9.60 -12.51
N ILE A 45 1.86 -10.36 -13.32
CA ILE A 45 1.30 -11.31 -14.28
C ILE A 45 1.72 -12.71 -13.80
N GLU A 46 0.74 -13.55 -13.48
CA GLU A 46 0.95 -14.92 -13.05
C GLU A 46 0.53 -15.86 -14.19
N LEU A 47 1.48 -16.66 -14.68
CA LEU A 47 1.22 -17.66 -15.73
C LEU A 47 1.34 -19.06 -15.14
N ASN A 48 0.25 -19.80 -15.18
CA ASN A 48 0.16 -21.15 -14.64
C ASN A 48 0.07 -22.17 -15.77
N TYR A 49 1.03 -23.09 -15.81
CA TYR A 49 1.16 -24.11 -16.85
C TYR A 49 0.76 -25.47 -16.28
N LYS A 50 -0.26 -26.11 -16.86
CA LYS A 50 -0.74 -27.43 -16.43
C LYS A 50 -0.79 -28.41 -17.61
N PRO A 51 -0.09 -29.55 -17.53
CA PRO A 51 -0.16 -30.57 -18.59
C PRO A 51 -1.48 -31.35 -18.51
N ASP A 52 -2.12 -31.62 -19.64
CA ASP A 52 -3.41 -32.33 -19.72
C ASP A 52 -3.30 -33.75 -20.31
N GLY A 53 -2.21 -34.47 -20.00
CA GLY A 53 -2.05 -35.91 -20.27
C GLY A 53 -2.02 -36.36 -21.75
N ARG A 54 -2.42 -35.52 -22.71
CA ARG A 54 -2.50 -35.81 -24.15
C ARG A 54 -1.55 -34.94 -25.00
N GLY A 55 -0.42 -34.53 -24.40
CA GLY A 55 0.52 -33.60 -25.04
C GLY A 55 0.02 -32.16 -25.15
N GLN A 56 -1.12 -31.86 -24.52
CA GLN A 56 -1.67 -30.51 -24.42
C GLN A 56 -1.16 -29.83 -23.14
N MET A 57 -0.96 -28.52 -23.23
CA MET A 57 -0.54 -27.67 -22.12
C MET A 57 -1.59 -26.58 -21.93
N ASN A 58 -2.25 -26.57 -20.78
CA ASN A 58 -3.15 -25.48 -20.42
C ASN A 58 -2.33 -24.36 -19.80
N ILE A 59 -2.46 -23.17 -20.37
CA ILE A 59 -1.84 -21.96 -19.87
C ILE A 59 -2.97 -21.08 -19.34
N LYS A 60 -2.91 -20.76 -18.05
CA LYS A 60 -3.83 -19.80 -17.42
C LYS A 60 -3.04 -18.56 -17.04
N ALA A 61 -3.47 -17.39 -17.51
CA ALA A 61 -2.95 -16.11 -17.08
C ALA A 61 -3.85 -15.52 -15.98
N ASP A 62 -3.23 -14.84 -15.02
CA ASP A 62 -3.91 -14.09 -13.96
C ASP A 62 -3.18 -12.75 -13.80
N VAL A 63 -3.90 -11.66 -13.99
CA VAL A 63 -3.38 -10.29 -13.93
C VAL A 63 -3.79 -9.64 -12.61
N LYS A 64 -2.81 -9.33 -11.77
CA LYS A 64 -3.01 -8.65 -10.48
C LYS A 64 -2.45 -7.25 -10.53
N VAL A 65 -3.32 -6.26 -10.51
CA VAL A 65 -2.97 -4.85 -10.39
C VAL A 65 -3.05 -4.42 -8.92
N LYS A 66 -1.92 -4.01 -8.35
CA LYS A 66 -1.90 -3.34 -7.05
C LYS A 66 -1.83 -1.84 -7.29
N GLU A 67 -3.00 -1.23 -7.34
CA GLU A 67 -3.14 0.22 -7.46
C GLU A 67 -2.52 0.90 -6.22
N PRO A 68 -1.79 2.02 -6.39
CA PRO A 68 -1.24 2.79 -5.29
C PRO A 68 -2.39 3.37 -4.47
N THR A 69 -2.74 2.70 -3.38
CA THR A 69 -3.74 3.19 -2.46
C THR A 69 -3.23 4.50 -1.85
N LEU A 70 -4.05 5.54 -1.95
CA LEU A 70 -3.87 6.75 -1.14
C LEU A 70 -3.88 6.28 0.31
N SER A 71 -2.71 6.29 0.97
CA SER A 71 -2.56 5.81 2.34
C SER A 71 -3.64 6.44 3.22
N ARG A 72 -4.73 5.71 3.46
CA ARG A 72 -5.67 6.03 4.54
C ARG A 72 -4.82 6.08 5.78
N GLY A 73 -4.86 7.21 6.49
CA GLY A 73 -4.07 7.42 7.70
C GLY A 73 -4.17 6.18 8.59
N THR A 74 -3.03 5.55 8.88
CA THR A 74 -2.99 4.40 9.76
C THR A 74 -3.48 4.87 11.13
N SER A 75 -4.64 4.39 11.56
CA SER A 75 -5.14 4.68 12.90
C SER A 75 -4.38 3.79 13.88
N LEU A 76 -3.60 4.42 14.77
CA LEU A 76 -2.80 3.72 15.78
C LEU A 76 -3.74 3.27 16.92
N PHE A 77 -3.79 1.96 17.15
CA PHE A 77 -4.53 1.35 18.25
C PHE A 77 -3.54 0.56 19.12
N PHE A 78 -3.66 0.68 20.43
CA PHE A 78 -2.93 -0.09 21.44
C PHE A 78 -3.74 -1.31 21.85
N LEU A 79 -3.08 -2.43 22.06
CA LEU A 79 -3.70 -3.67 22.53
C LEU A 79 -3.69 -3.68 24.07
N THR A 80 -4.87 -3.80 24.71
CA THR A 80 -4.95 -3.99 26.15
C THR A 80 -4.65 -5.45 26.54
N PRO A 81 -4.20 -5.71 27.78
CA PRO A 81 -4.01 -7.08 28.27
C PRO A 81 -5.27 -7.95 28.22
N GLU A 82 -6.48 -7.37 28.18
CA GLU A 82 -7.74 -8.10 27.99
C GLU A 82 -8.10 -8.38 26.53
N GLY A 83 -7.23 -8.03 25.58
CA GLY A 83 -7.42 -8.31 24.15
C GLY A 83 -8.27 -7.27 23.41
N ASN A 84 -8.53 -6.10 24.00
CA ASN A 84 -9.30 -5.04 23.38
C ASN A 84 -8.38 -4.00 22.70
N LEU A 85 -8.86 -3.37 21.62
CA LEU A 85 -8.13 -2.31 20.91
C LEU A 85 -8.55 -0.94 21.45
N THR A 86 -7.60 -0.17 21.99
CA THR A 86 -7.85 1.17 22.56
C THR A 86 -7.01 2.23 21.85
N ARG A 87 -7.48 3.49 21.85
CA ARG A 87 -6.69 4.63 21.34
C ARG A 87 -5.77 5.26 22.40
N ARG A 88 -5.92 4.87 23.66
CA ARG A 88 -5.09 5.34 24.79
C ARG A 88 -4.14 4.22 25.16
N ASP A 89 -2.84 4.52 25.23
CA ASP A 89 -1.83 3.55 25.65
C ASP A 89 -2.13 3.10 27.09
N PRO A 90 -2.42 1.81 27.34
CA PRO A 90 -2.72 1.31 28.68
C PRO A 90 -1.52 1.40 29.65
N ARG A 91 -0.31 1.67 29.15
CA ARG A 91 0.89 1.91 29.97
C ARG A 91 1.05 3.38 30.37
N GLN A 92 0.28 4.28 29.78
CA GLN A 92 0.35 5.71 30.09
C GLN A 92 -0.47 6.00 31.35
N GLN A 93 0.21 6.33 32.45
CA GLN A 93 -0.44 6.79 33.67
C GLN A 93 -1.00 8.20 33.45
N ASP A 94 -2.28 8.40 33.80
CA ASP A 94 -2.92 9.72 33.80
C ASP A 94 -2.33 10.53 34.97
N LEU A 95 -1.54 11.54 34.64
CA LEU A 95 -0.95 12.43 35.64
C LEU A 95 -1.99 13.51 35.98
N PRO A 96 -2.50 13.55 37.23
CA PRO A 96 -3.39 14.64 37.62
C PRO A 96 -2.59 15.95 37.60
N LEU A 97 -2.91 16.80 36.63
CA LEU A 97 -2.33 18.14 36.55
C LEU A 97 -2.79 18.92 37.79
N ARG A 98 -1.83 19.26 38.66
CA ARG A 98 -2.08 20.21 39.73
C ARG A 98 -1.86 21.60 39.15
N PRO A 99 -2.83 22.52 39.30
CA PRO A 99 -2.55 23.93 39.04
C PRO A 99 -1.40 24.32 39.98
N VAL A 100 -0.33 24.87 39.41
CA VAL A 100 0.62 25.64 40.20
C VAL A 100 -0.19 26.85 40.64
N LEU A 101 -0.56 26.89 41.93
CA LEU A 101 -1.00 28.15 42.51
C LEU A 101 0.18 29.10 42.32
N ASP A 102 -0.04 30.20 41.60
CA ASP A 102 0.90 31.28 41.44
C ASP A 102 1.19 31.92 42.81
N GLU A 103 1.93 31.21 43.66
CA GLU A 103 2.57 31.82 44.81
C GLU A 103 3.84 32.48 44.29
N GLU A 104 3.74 33.81 44.22
CA GLU A 104 4.79 34.77 43.93
C GLU A 104 5.07 34.99 42.44
N SER A 105 4.27 35.90 41.87
CA SER A 105 4.68 36.68 40.70
C SER A 105 6.12 37.17 40.89
N PRO A 106 7.06 36.92 39.95
CA PRO A 106 8.43 37.41 40.09
C PRO A 106 8.38 38.93 40.23
N ALA A 107 8.78 39.40 41.42
CA ALA A 107 8.77 40.80 41.78
C ALA A 107 9.58 41.62 40.77
N ASN A 108 8.93 42.62 40.19
CA ASN A 108 9.49 43.72 39.42
C ASN A 108 10.26 43.34 38.15
N LEU A 109 9.53 43.21 37.05
CA LEU A 109 10.06 43.46 35.71
C LEU A 109 10.47 44.94 35.61
N ARG A 110 11.79 45.23 35.62
CA ARG A 110 12.31 46.57 35.34
C ARG A 110 12.15 46.87 33.86
N ASN A 111 11.16 47.68 33.52
CA ASN A 111 11.04 48.27 32.19
C ASN A 111 12.13 49.32 32.01
N VAL A 112 13.01 49.12 31.03
CA VAL A 112 13.95 50.14 30.57
C VAL A 112 13.30 50.84 29.38
N SER A 113 13.00 52.12 29.54
CA SER A 113 12.64 53.00 28.43
C SER A 113 13.84 53.86 28.09
N GLN A 114 14.41 53.65 26.90
CA GLN A 114 14.98 54.71 26.07
C GLN A 114 15.15 54.25 24.63
#